data_AF-T1D006-F1
#
_entry.id   AF-T1D006-F1
#
_cell.length_a   1.000
_cell.length_b   1.000
_cell.length_c   1.000
_cell.angle_alpha   90.00
_cell.angle_beta   90.00
_cell.angle_gamma   90.00
#
_symmetry.space_group_name_H-M   'P 1'
#
loop_
_entity.id
_entity.type
_entity.pdbx_description
1 polymer ?
#
loop_
_entity_poly.entity_id
_entity_poly.type
_entity_poly.pdbx_seq_one_letter_code
_entity_poly.pdbx_strand_id
1 'polypeptide(L)'
;MQDFSFRFSSEACKTCGGKCCTGESGYIFLTLQEAQNISAFLQIPFEDFALRYLKKVGYRFSLIEKPYNGQWACVFFDEQKKNCLVYEYRPKQCRTFPFWESYKQKANLKELLEICPGVKYIS
;
A
#
# COMPACT_ATOMS: atom_id res chain seq x y z
N MET A 1 5.13 -7.12 22.53
CA MET A 1 5.31 -5.96 21.63
C MET A 1 6.26 -6.41 20.53
N GLN A 2 5.88 -6.21 19.26
CA GLN A 2 6.45 -6.95 18.12
C GLN A 2 7.94 -6.65 17.89
N ASP A 3 8.74 -7.72 17.72
CA ASP A 3 10.21 -7.74 17.49
C ASP A 3 10.63 -7.12 16.15
N PHE A 4 10.33 -5.84 15.93
CA PHE A 4 10.88 -5.10 14.80
C PHE A 4 12.16 -4.37 15.22
N SER A 5 13.26 -4.57 14.49
CA SER A 5 14.53 -3.85 14.73
C SER A 5 14.53 -2.40 14.21
N PHE A 6 13.34 -1.81 14.00
CA PHE A 6 13.17 -0.46 13.48
C PHE A 6 12.02 0.27 14.16
N ARG A 7 12.09 1.59 14.12
CA ARG A 7 11.02 2.51 14.52
C ARG A 7 10.48 3.24 13.29
N PHE A 8 9.23 3.69 13.38
CA PHE A 8 8.57 4.47 12.33
C PHE A 8 8.17 5.85 12.85
N SER A 9 8.46 6.89 12.08
CA SER A 9 7.98 8.26 12.30
C SER A 9 6.97 8.64 11.23
N SER A 10 5.70 8.83 11.64
CA SER A 10 4.62 9.23 10.73
C SER A 10 4.79 10.63 10.16
N GLU A 11 5.57 11.50 10.80
CA GLU A 11 5.86 12.86 10.31
C GLU A 11 6.52 12.84 8.92
N ALA A 12 7.31 11.80 8.62
CA ALA A 12 7.92 11.62 7.31
C ALA A 12 6.88 11.46 6.18
N CYS A 13 5.64 11.04 6.49
CA CYS A 13 4.59 10.92 5.48
C CYS A 13 4.17 12.27 4.88
N LYS A 14 4.39 13.39 5.58
CA LYS A 14 4.06 14.73 5.10
C LYS A 14 4.88 15.13 3.87
N THR A 15 6.06 14.54 3.70
CA THR A 15 7.01 14.87 2.62
C THR A 15 7.48 13.65 1.83
N CYS A 16 7.01 12.43 2.15
CA CYS A 16 7.49 11.22 1.47
C CYS A 16 7.04 11.11 0.01
N GLY A 17 6.04 11.88 -0.42
CA GLY A 17 5.51 11.81 -1.79
C GLY A 17 4.74 10.52 -2.09
N GLY A 18 4.23 9.84 -1.07
CA GLY A 18 3.40 8.65 -1.24
C GLY A 18 4.17 7.39 -1.66
N LYS A 19 5.46 7.28 -1.28
CA LYS A 19 6.33 6.13 -1.59
C LYS A 19 5.75 4.75 -1.23
N CYS A 20 4.82 4.65 -0.29
CA CYS A 20 4.15 3.39 0.04
C CYS A 20 3.12 2.93 -1.00
N CYS A 21 2.78 3.78 -1.98
CA CYS A 21 1.82 3.51 -3.05
C CYS A 21 2.47 3.32 -4.43
N THR A 22 3.80 3.43 -4.52
CA THR A 22 4.56 3.44 -5.78
C THR A 22 5.81 2.55 -5.67
N GLY A 23 6.23 1.91 -6.75
CA GLY A 23 7.46 1.11 -6.78
C GLY A 23 7.48 0.10 -7.91
N GLU A 24 8.19 -1.01 -7.69
CA GLU A 24 8.14 -2.17 -8.58
C GLU A 24 6.72 -2.74 -8.66
N SER A 25 6.38 -3.39 -9.78
CA SER A 25 5.06 -4.03 -9.91
C SER A 25 4.92 -5.18 -8.92
N GLY A 26 3.74 -5.27 -8.30
CA GLY A 26 3.42 -6.34 -7.38
C GLY A 26 1.92 -6.52 -7.17
N TYR A 27 1.58 -6.84 -5.92
CA TYR A 27 0.21 -7.15 -5.52
C TYR A 27 -0.17 -6.37 -4.28
N ILE A 28 -1.30 -5.67 -4.36
CA ILE A 28 -1.96 -4.97 -3.27
C ILE A 28 -3.19 -5.80 -2.91
N PHE A 29 -2.97 -6.85 -2.14
CA PHE A 29 -4.02 -7.79 -1.77
C PHE A 29 -5.03 -7.16 -0.81
N LEU A 30 -6.28 -7.54 -1.01
CA LEU A 30 -7.40 -7.15 -0.17
C LEU A 30 -8.41 -8.30 -0.05
N THR A 31 -9.16 -8.27 1.04
CA THR A 31 -10.30 -9.16 1.26
C THR A 31 -11.51 -8.67 0.47
N LEU A 32 -12.52 -9.53 0.29
CA LEU A 32 -13.80 -9.14 -0.31
C LEU A 32 -14.47 -8.03 0.49
N GLN A 33 -14.43 -8.09 1.83
CA GLN A 33 -14.99 -7.05 2.68
C GLN A 33 -14.29 -5.70 2.48
N GLU A 34 -12.96 -5.69 2.37
CA GLU A 34 -12.21 -4.45 2.09
C GLU A 34 -12.54 -3.89 0.71
N ALA A 35 -12.67 -4.77 -0.30
CA ALA A 35 -13.09 -4.36 -1.63
C ALA A 35 -14.51 -3.75 -1.63
N GLN A 36 -15.46 -4.36 -0.91
CA GLN A 36 -16.81 -3.82 -0.73
C GLN A 36 -16.81 -2.46 -0.03
N ASN A 37 -15.98 -2.29 1.01
CA ASN A 37 -15.86 -1.02 1.72
C ASN A 37 -15.35 0.10 0.80
N ILE A 38 -14.35 -0.20 -0.05
CA ILE A 38 -13.85 0.78 -1.03
C ILE A 38 -14.92 1.08 -2.08
N SER A 39 -15.62 0.07 -2.60
CA SER A 39 -16.71 0.25 -3.56
C SER A 39 -17.82 1.16 -3.01
N ALA A 40 -18.22 0.95 -1.76
CA ALA A 40 -19.24 1.76 -1.09
C ALA A 40 -18.77 3.21 -0.90
N PHE A 41 -17.50 3.42 -0.52
CA PHE A 41 -16.90 4.75 -0.42
C PHE A 41 -16.89 5.48 -1.78
N LEU A 42 -16.59 4.77 -2.86
CA LEU A 42 -16.60 5.30 -4.23
C LEU A 42 -18.01 5.47 -4.80
N GLN A 43 -19.05 5.02 -4.09
CA GLN A 43 -20.46 5.06 -4.52
C GLN A 43 -20.70 4.38 -5.88
N ILE A 44 -20.00 3.26 -6.12
CA ILE A 44 -20.22 2.43 -7.32
C ILE A 44 -20.67 1.02 -6.93
N PRO A 45 -21.43 0.32 -7.80
CA PRO A 45 -21.75 -1.09 -7.60
C PRO A 45 -20.48 -1.95 -7.44
N PHE A 46 -20.57 -2.99 -6.63
CA PHE A 46 -19.42 -3.85 -6.34
C PHE A 46 -18.91 -4.59 -7.58
N GLU A 47 -19.82 -4.96 -8.47
CA GLU A 47 -19.50 -5.60 -9.75
C GLU A 47 -18.66 -4.67 -10.63
N ASP A 48 -19.06 -3.40 -10.73
CA ASP A 48 -18.31 -2.36 -11.44
C ASP A 48 -16.95 -2.12 -10.80
N PHE A 49 -16.89 -2.08 -9.46
CA PHE A 49 -15.63 -1.96 -8.73
C PHE A 49 -14.69 -3.13 -9.04
N ALA A 50 -15.21 -4.36 -8.99
CA ALA A 50 -14.44 -5.56 -9.23
C ALA A 50 -13.86 -5.58 -10.66
N LEU A 51 -14.66 -5.23 -11.66
CA LEU A 51 -14.22 -5.17 -13.06
C LEU A 51 -13.18 -4.08 -13.31
N ARG A 52 -13.33 -2.92 -12.66
CA ARG A 52 -12.46 -1.75 -12.92
C ARG A 52 -11.18 -1.73 -12.11
N TYR A 53 -11.19 -2.29 -10.90
CA TYR A 53 -10.11 -2.07 -9.93
C TYR A 53 -9.47 -3.35 -9.40
N LEU A 54 -10.01 -4.54 -9.66
CA LEU A 54 -9.47 -5.80 -9.16
C LEU A 54 -8.85 -6.67 -10.26
N LYS A 55 -7.76 -7.34 -9.91
CA LYS A 55 -7.21 -8.50 -10.64
C LYS A 55 -7.23 -9.74 -9.74
N LYS A 56 -7.63 -10.88 -10.30
CA LYS A 56 -7.55 -12.18 -9.61
C LYS A 56 -6.13 -12.73 -9.70
N VAL A 57 -5.56 -13.14 -8.57
CA VAL A 57 -4.20 -13.68 -8.46
C VAL A 57 -4.28 -14.96 -7.64
N GLY A 58 -4.30 -16.10 -8.33
CA GLY A 58 -4.61 -17.39 -7.71
C GLY A 58 -5.98 -17.35 -7.02
N TYR A 59 -5.98 -17.57 -5.70
CA TYR A 59 -7.19 -17.57 -4.86
C TYR A 59 -7.51 -16.21 -4.23
N ARG A 60 -6.73 -15.16 -4.54
CA ARG A 60 -6.85 -13.82 -3.92
C ARG A 60 -7.20 -12.76 -4.95
N PHE A 61 -7.66 -11.62 -4.48
CA PHE A 61 -7.81 -10.41 -5.28
C PHE A 61 -6.73 -9.38 -4.91
N SER A 62 -6.26 -8.66 -5.90
CA SER A 62 -5.36 -7.52 -5.76
C SER A 62 -5.99 -6.30 -6.42
N LEU A 63 -5.76 -5.12 -5.86
CA LEU A 63 -5.97 -3.88 -6.63
C LEU A 63 -5.06 -3.89 -7.87
N ILE A 64 -5.51 -3.28 -8.95
CA ILE A 64 -4.69 -3.08 -10.15
C ILE A 64 -3.69 -1.93 -9.94
N GLU A 65 -2.71 -1.90 -10.83
CA GLU A 65 -1.63 -0.91 -10.86
C GLU A 65 -1.70 -0.13 -12.18
N LYS A 66 -1.17 1.09 -12.17
CA LYS A 66 -1.01 1.95 -13.33
C LYS A 66 0.45 2.39 -13.47
N PRO A 67 0.94 2.65 -14.70
CA PRO A 67 2.28 3.22 -14.89
C PRO A 67 2.40 4.59 -14.22
N TYR A 68 3.55 4.85 -13.58
CA TYR A 68 3.84 6.11 -12.93
C TYR A 68 5.36 6.34 -12.87
N ASN A 69 5.87 7.39 -13.52
CA ASN A 69 7.29 7.78 -13.51
C ASN A 69 8.29 6.64 -13.80
N GLY A 70 8.01 5.80 -14.80
CA GLY A 70 8.86 4.65 -15.13
C GLY A 70 8.77 3.48 -14.13
N GLN A 71 7.85 3.57 -13.17
CA GLN A 71 7.50 2.57 -12.17
C GLN A 71 5.99 2.27 -12.23
N TRP A 72 5.47 1.63 -11.19
CA TRP A 72 4.05 1.36 -10.99
C TRP A 72 3.51 2.10 -9.78
N ALA A 73 2.23 2.45 -9.84
CA ALA A 73 1.47 2.97 -8.72
C ALA A 73 0.17 2.19 -8.55
N CYS A 74 -0.31 2.08 -7.32
CA CYS A 74 -1.67 1.59 -7.08
C CYS A 74 -2.68 2.47 -7.84
N VAL A 75 -3.76 1.86 -8.36
CA VAL A 75 -4.82 2.58 -9.08
C VAL A 75 -5.42 3.75 -8.28
N PHE A 76 -5.41 3.67 -6.94
CA PHE A 76 -5.90 4.74 -6.04
C PHE A 76 -4.83 5.74 -5.60
N PHE A 77 -3.65 5.75 -6.22
CA PHE A 77 -2.64 6.78 -5.95
C PHE A 77 -2.99 8.09 -6.68
N ASP A 78 -3.16 9.17 -5.92
CA ASP A 78 -3.31 10.53 -6.42
C ASP A 78 -1.92 11.09 -6.78
N GLU A 79 -1.69 11.28 -8.08
CA GLU A 79 -0.40 11.74 -8.58
C GLU A 79 -0.16 13.22 -8.35
N GLN A 80 -1.18 14.02 -8.05
CA GLN A 80 -1.02 15.45 -7.76
C GLN A 80 -0.80 15.67 -6.28
N LYS A 81 -1.68 15.10 -5.44
CA LYS A 81 -1.61 15.23 -3.97
C LYS A 81 -0.60 14.28 -3.35
N LYS A 82 -0.07 13.31 -4.12
CA LYS A 82 0.89 12.30 -3.68
C LYS A 82 0.40 11.51 -2.47
N ASN A 83 -0.88 11.17 -2.46
CA ASN A 83 -1.53 10.42 -1.38
C ASN A 83 -2.49 9.35 -1.94
N CYS A 84 -3.08 8.55 -1.04
CA CYS A 84 -4.07 7.56 -1.43
C CYS A 84 -5.47 8.18 -1.46
N LEU A 85 -6.19 8.01 -2.56
CA LEU A 85 -7.58 8.49 -2.73
C LEU A 85 -8.57 7.80 -1.79
N VAL A 86 -8.24 6.59 -1.32
CA VAL A 86 -9.09 5.77 -0.44
C VAL A 86 -8.43 5.58 0.94
N TYR A 87 -7.74 6.60 1.45
CA TYR A 87 -6.85 6.49 2.62
C TYR A 87 -7.51 5.85 3.86
N GLU A 88 -8.74 6.24 4.21
CA GLU A 88 -9.48 5.68 5.35
C GLU A 88 -9.94 4.22 5.11
N TYR A 89 -10.05 3.82 3.84
CA TYR A 89 -10.53 2.52 3.39
C TYR A 89 -9.40 1.62 2.86
N ARG A 90 -8.14 1.98 3.12
CA ARG A 90 -6.97 1.23 2.68
C ARG A 90 -7.05 -0.25 3.12
N PRO A 91 -6.69 -1.20 2.25
CA PRO A 91 -6.55 -2.60 2.63
C PRO A 91 -5.60 -2.77 3.83
N LYS A 92 -5.76 -3.86 4.59
CA LYS A 92 -4.92 -4.19 5.74
C LYS A 92 -3.44 -4.19 5.36
N GLN A 93 -3.09 -4.73 4.19
CA GLN A 93 -1.72 -4.70 3.68
C GLN A 93 -1.16 -3.27 3.63
N CYS A 94 -1.91 -2.30 3.10
CA CYS A 94 -1.49 -0.90 3.07
C CYS A 94 -1.49 -0.24 4.46
N ARG A 95 -2.45 -0.57 5.32
CA ARG A 95 -2.55 0.00 6.68
C ARG A 95 -1.44 -0.48 7.61
N THR A 96 -0.98 -1.72 7.45
CA THR A 96 0.06 -2.31 8.30
C THR A 96 1.46 -2.00 7.80
N PHE A 97 1.64 -1.33 6.67
CA PHE A 97 2.96 -0.83 6.26
C PHE A 97 3.40 0.29 7.23
N PRO A 98 4.67 0.33 7.70
CA PRO A 98 5.81 -0.53 7.32
C PRO A 98 6.02 -1.77 8.22
N PHE A 99 5.06 -2.17 9.06
CA PHE A 99 5.15 -3.27 10.01
C PHE A 99 4.70 -4.62 9.44
N TRP A 100 5.15 -4.98 8.24
CA TRP A 100 4.93 -6.32 7.69
C TRP A 100 5.90 -7.32 8.32
N GLU A 101 5.42 -8.53 8.64
CA GLU A 101 6.23 -9.59 9.25
C GLU A 101 7.51 -9.91 8.46
N SER A 102 7.48 -9.77 7.13
CA SER A 102 8.66 -9.93 6.26
C SER A 102 9.80 -8.97 6.62
N TYR A 103 9.51 -7.76 7.10
CA TYR A 103 10.50 -6.76 7.47
C TYR A 103 11.19 -7.01 8.81
N LYS A 104 10.84 -8.09 9.53
CA LYS A 104 11.66 -8.60 10.64
C LYS A 104 12.97 -9.21 10.16
N GLN A 105 13.01 -9.70 8.92
CA GLN A 105 14.24 -10.22 8.32
C GLN A 105 15.16 -9.07 7.91
N LYS A 106 16.44 -9.14 8.32
CA LYS A 106 17.44 -8.09 8.05
C LYS A 106 17.57 -7.73 6.56
N ALA A 107 17.43 -8.70 5.65
CA ALA A 107 17.49 -8.46 4.22
C ALA A 107 16.36 -7.53 3.75
N ASN A 108 15.12 -7.83 4.12
CA ASN A 108 13.94 -7.03 3.74
C ASN A 108 13.91 -5.68 4.45
N LEU A 109 14.47 -5.58 5.68
CA LEU A 109 14.58 -4.30 6.38
C LEU A 109 15.49 -3.31 5.64
N LYS A 110 16.58 -3.78 4.99
CA LYS A 110 17.43 -2.90 4.18
C LYS A 110 16.63 -2.27 3.05
N GLU A 111 15.83 -3.06 2.34
CA GLU A 111 14.95 -2.57 1.28
C GLU A 111 13.92 -1.57 1.83
N LEU A 112 13.29 -1.88 2.97
CA LEU A 112 12.34 -0.98 3.60
C LEU A 112 12.94 0.39 3.95
N LEU A 113 14.19 0.45 4.37
CA LEU A 113 14.88 1.70 4.70
C LEU A 113 15.10 2.59 3.46
N GLU A 114 15.33 1.98 2.29
CA GLU A 114 15.42 2.70 1.02
C GLU A 114 14.05 3.24 0.57
N ILE A 115 12.98 2.47 0.83
CA ILE A 115 11.61 2.81 0.45
C ILE A 115 11.03 3.89 1.38
N CYS A 116 11.10 3.70 2.69
CA CYS A 116 10.34 4.51 3.65
C CYS A 116 11.25 5.45 4.45
N PRO A 117 11.24 6.78 4.19
CA PRO A 117 12.06 7.74 4.93
C PRO A 117 11.65 7.88 6.41
N GLY A 118 10.47 7.36 6.78
CA GLY A 118 10.01 7.32 8.16
C GLY A 118 10.58 6.16 8.98
N VAL A 119 11.20 5.16 8.34
CA VAL A 119 11.76 3.99 9.02
C VAL A 119 13.22 4.25 9.38
N LYS A 120 13.61 3.92 10.61
CA LYS A 120 14.99 4.01 11.11
C LYS A 120 15.29 2.80 11.99
N TYR A 121 16.53 2.30 11.98
CA TYR A 121 16.96 1.30 12.95
C TYR A 121 16.70 1.77 14.38
N ILE A 122 16.35 0.83 15.25
CA ILE A 122 16.42 1.03 16.70
C ILE A 122 17.90 0.90 17.07
N SER A 123 18.47 1.99 17.56
CA SER A 123 19.80 2.02 18.20
C SER A 123 19.74 1.41 19.58
#